data_AF-A0A421B1X4-F1
#
_entry.id   AF-A0A421B1X4-F1
#
_cell.length_a   1.000
_cell.length_b   1.000
_cell.length_c   1.000
_cell.angle_alpha   90.00
_cell.angle_beta   90.00
_cell.angle_gamma   90.00
#
_symmetry.space_group_name_H-M   'P 1'
#
loop_
_entity.id
_entity.type
_entity.pdbx_description
1 polymer ?
#
loop_
_entity_poly.entity_id
_entity_poly.type
_entity_poly.pdbx_seq_one_letter_code
_entity_poly.pdbx_strand_id
1 'polypeptide(L)'
;MTSAPRTVHWGLSATHGTVVVLPGRGEHPGIYQRLGTRLATEGYHVVATRVDQAADVIAAAEGPVVLLGSDTGAAAALALADIAIARVIAERLRARFVEVDGGHDILNDTTHDAAADEVVRFLGRVRADAVLVRA
;
A
#
# COMPACT_ATOMS: atom_id res chain seq x y z
N MET A 1 -8.99 -20.20 -20.30
CA MET A 1 -8.79 -19.64 -18.94
C MET A 1 -7.74 -18.54 -19.03
N THR A 2 -8.14 -17.28 -18.93
CA THR A 2 -7.21 -16.14 -18.86
C THR A 2 -6.56 -16.14 -17.48
N SER A 3 -5.23 -16.21 -17.40
CA SER A 3 -4.53 -16.08 -16.12
C SER A 3 -4.89 -14.74 -15.48
N ALA A 4 -5.18 -14.75 -14.18
CA ALA A 4 -5.38 -13.51 -13.43
C ALA A 4 -4.14 -12.59 -13.57
N PRO A 5 -4.33 -11.26 -13.62
CA PRO A 5 -3.23 -10.31 -13.80
C PRO A 5 -2.28 -10.36 -12.59
N ARG A 6 -0.97 -10.32 -12.86
CA ARG A 6 0.09 -10.45 -11.83
C ARG A 6 0.46 -9.10 -11.19
N THR A 7 0.17 -8.01 -11.88
CA THR A 7 0.30 -6.63 -11.42
C THR A 7 -0.85 -5.82 -11.98
N VAL A 8 -1.42 -4.92 -11.18
CA VAL A 8 -2.45 -3.97 -11.61
C VAL A 8 -2.09 -2.57 -11.10
N HIS A 9 -2.27 -1.56 -11.95
CA HIS A 9 -1.99 -0.17 -11.67
C HIS A 9 -3.28 0.66 -11.72
N TRP A 10 -3.41 1.61 -10.80
CA TRP A 10 -4.43 2.66 -10.81
C TRP A 10 -3.79 4.01 -10.50
N GLY A 11 -4.18 5.08 -11.18
CA GLY A 11 -3.68 6.44 -10.88
C GLY A 11 -3.24 7.23 -12.10
N LEU A 12 -2.80 8.46 -11.84
CA LEU A 12 -2.34 9.44 -12.83
C LEU A 12 -0.81 9.60 -12.78
N SER A 13 -0.22 10.33 -13.74
CA SER A 13 1.24 10.52 -13.81
C SER A 13 1.82 11.49 -12.78
N ALA A 14 1.03 12.43 -12.24
CA ALA A 14 1.43 13.30 -11.14
C ALA A 14 0.67 12.89 -9.88
N THR A 15 1.38 12.40 -8.86
CA THR A 15 0.75 11.80 -7.67
C THR A 15 1.34 12.31 -6.36
N HIS A 16 0.54 12.21 -5.30
CA HIS A 16 0.98 12.44 -3.93
C HIS A 16 2.05 11.44 -3.45
N GLY A 17 2.20 10.32 -4.17
CA GLY A 17 3.09 9.22 -3.85
C GLY A 17 2.60 7.91 -4.45
N THR A 18 3.39 6.86 -4.28
CA THR A 18 3.06 5.51 -4.73
C THR A 18 2.64 4.63 -3.56
N VAL A 19 1.47 3.98 -3.66
CA VAL A 19 0.99 2.96 -2.72
C VAL A 19 1.20 1.58 -3.37
N VAL A 20 2.11 0.79 -2.84
CA VAL A 20 2.35 -0.59 -3.28
C VAL A 20 1.55 -1.54 -2.40
N VAL A 21 0.60 -2.25 -3.01
CA VAL A 21 -0.26 -3.23 -2.33
C VAL A 21 0.27 -4.63 -2.58
N LEU A 22 0.55 -5.37 -1.53
CA LEU A 22 1.08 -6.74 -1.56
C LEU A 22 -0.03 -7.72 -1.18
N PRO A 23 -0.53 -8.53 -2.13
CA PRO A 23 -1.54 -9.54 -1.86
C PRO A 23 -1.07 -10.60 -0.85
N GLY A 24 -2.03 -11.09 -0.06
CA GLY A 24 -1.88 -12.23 0.84
C GLY A 24 -1.91 -13.58 0.13
N ARG A 25 -1.95 -14.66 0.90
CA ARG A 25 -1.88 -16.02 0.35
C ARG A 25 -3.11 -16.35 -0.50
N GLY A 26 -2.90 -16.69 -1.77
CA GLY A 26 -3.98 -17.08 -2.69
C GLY A 26 -4.76 -15.90 -3.27
N GLU A 27 -4.45 -14.67 -2.86
CA GLU A 27 -5.04 -13.46 -3.40
C GLU A 27 -4.38 -13.07 -4.73
N HIS A 28 -5.16 -12.50 -5.66
CA HIS A 28 -4.64 -11.90 -6.87
C HIS A 28 -4.85 -10.38 -6.88
N PRO A 29 -3.99 -9.57 -7.53
CA PRO A 29 -4.11 -8.11 -7.57
C PRO A 29 -5.49 -7.55 -7.93
N GLY A 30 -6.25 -8.23 -8.80
CA GLY A 30 -7.56 -7.77 -9.24
C GLY A 30 -8.60 -7.59 -8.12
N ILE A 31 -8.47 -8.28 -6.99
CA ILE A 31 -9.42 -8.13 -5.86
C ILE A 31 -9.33 -6.73 -5.22
N TYR A 32 -8.20 -6.04 -5.39
CA TYR A 32 -7.95 -4.71 -4.85
C TYR A 32 -8.52 -3.58 -5.71
N GLN A 33 -9.28 -3.88 -6.76
CA GLN A 33 -9.77 -2.88 -7.73
C GLN A 33 -10.50 -1.71 -7.08
N ARG A 34 -11.39 -1.98 -6.13
CA ARG A 34 -12.13 -0.91 -5.43
C ARG A 34 -11.17 -0.02 -4.62
N LEU A 35 -10.19 -0.60 -3.93
CA LEU A 35 -9.22 0.13 -3.12
C LEU A 35 -8.33 0.98 -4.01
N GLY A 36 -7.77 0.35 -5.04
CA GLY A 36 -6.88 1.00 -6.01
C GLY A 36 -7.55 2.17 -6.70
N THR A 37 -8.80 1.99 -7.13
CA THR A 37 -9.57 3.07 -7.77
C THR A 37 -9.84 4.21 -6.80
N ARG A 38 -10.25 3.91 -5.56
CA ARG A 38 -10.55 4.93 -4.54
C ARG A 38 -9.32 5.77 -4.18
N LEU A 39 -8.19 5.12 -3.90
CA LEU A 39 -6.93 5.81 -3.58
C LEU A 39 -6.39 6.57 -4.79
N ALA A 40 -6.57 6.06 -6.01
CA ALA A 40 -6.23 6.78 -7.23
C ALA A 40 -7.06 8.07 -7.40
N THR A 41 -8.35 8.06 -7.04
CA THR A 41 -9.18 9.27 -7.00
C THR A 41 -8.64 10.32 -6.02
N GLU A 42 -7.98 9.89 -4.94
CA GLU A 42 -7.32 10.78 -3.96
C GLU A 42 -5.90 11.22 -4.38
N GLY A 43 -5.49 10.90 -5.62
CA GLY A 43 -4.24 11.36 -6.21
C GLY A 43 -3.02 10.49 -5.94
N TYR A 44 -3.19 9.23 -5.55
CA TYR A 44 -2.08 8.27 -5.42
C TYR A 44 -1.91 7.42 -6.69
N HIS A 45 -0.67 7.02 -6.97
CA HIS A 45 -0.40 5.92 -7.89
C HIS A 45 -0.44 4.62 -7.08
N VAL A 46 -1.37 3.73 -7.37
CA VAL A 46 -1.56 2.48 -6.64
C VAL A 46 -1.12 1.32 -7.51
N VAL A 47 -0.24 0.47 -6.98
CA VAL A 47 0.28 -0.70 -7.66
C VAL A 47 0.04 -1.93 -6.80
N ALA A 48 -0.92 -2.77 -7.17
CA ALA A 48 -1.07 -4.08 -6.56
C ALA A 48 -0.18 -5.09 -7.29
N THR A 49 0.83 -5.63 -6.61
CA THR A 49 1.82 -6.51 -7.23
C THR A 49 2.38 -7.52 -6.22
N ARG A 50 3.10 -8.51 -6.73
CA ARG A 50 3.77 -9.49 -5.90
C ARG A 50 5.07 -8.92 -5.31
N VAL A 51 5.48 -9.49 -4.18
CA VAL A 51 6.70 -9.12 -3.44
C VAL A 51 7.94 -9.10 -4.33
N ASP A 52 8.09 -10.07 -5.24
CA ASP A 52 9.23 -10.19 -6.15
C ASP A 52 9.30 -9.07 -7.20
N GLN A 53 8.20 -8.35 -7.44
CA GLN A 53 8.13 -7.22 -8.37
C GLN A 53 8.01 -5.87 -7.65
N ALA A 54 7.72 -5.89 -6.36
CA ALA A 54 7.52 -4.69 -5.55
C ALA A 54 8.79 -3.83 -5.46
N ALA A 55 9.97 -4.47 -5.39
CA ALA A 55 11.25 -3.75 -5.30
C ALA A 55 11.49 -2.80 -6.49
N ASP A 56 11.14 -3.22 -7.70
CA ASP A 56 11.28 -2.41 -8.91
C ASP A 56 10.31 -1.24 -8.91
N VAL A 57 9.08 -1.46 -8.45
CA VAL A 57 8.06 -0.40 -8.31
C VAL A 57 8.52 0.65 -7.28
N ILE A 58 9.04 0.19 -6.15
CA ILE A 58 9.57 1.07 -5.09
C ILE A 58 10.76 1.88 -5.63
N ALA A 59 11.68 1.23 -6.36
CA ALA A 59 12.86 1.90 -6.91
C ALA A 59 12.53 2.92 -8.01
N ALA A 60 11.45 2.70 -8.76
CA ALA A 60 11.00 3.59 -9.82
C ALA A 60 10.11 4.75 -9.31
N ALA A 61 9.71 4.75 -8.05
CA ALA A 61 8.82 5.77 -7.51
C ALA A 61 9.57 7.12 -7.32
N GLU A 62 9.04 8.18 -7.93
CA GLU A 62 9.63 9.53 -7.90
C GLU A 62 9.27 10.34 -6.62
N GLY A 63 8.55 9.72 -5.67
CA GLY A 63 8.03 10.38 -4.47
C GLY A 63 7.83 9.41 -3.30
N PRO A 64 7.09 9.82 -2.26
CA PRO A 64 6.84 8.97 -1.09
C PRO A 64 6.27 7.61 -1.49
N VAL A 65 6.77 6.54 -0.88
CA VAL A 65 6.29 5.18 -1.07
C VAL A 65 5.62 4.67 0.19
N VAL A 66 4.44 4.11 0.04
CA VAL A 66 3.68 3.44 1.11
C VAL A 66 3.54 1.98 0.74
N LEU A 67 3.90 1.09 1.66
CA LEU A 67 3.65 -0.34 1.52
C LEU A 67 2.40 -0.71 2.30
N LEU A 68 1.47 -1.39 1.62
CA LEU A 68 0.26 -1.96 2.20
C LEU A 68 0.27 -3.46 1.93
N GLY A 69 -0.10 -4.30 2.90
CA GLY A 69 -0.13 -5.74 2.69
C GLY A 69 -1.26 -6.42 3.45
N SER A 70 -1.78 -7.51 2.88
CA SER A 70 -2.79 -8.39 3.49
C SER A 70 -2.15 -9.72 3.89
N ASP A 71 -2.45 -10.26 5.08
CA ASP A 71 -1.96 -11.57 5.56
C ASP A 71 -0.44 -11.78 5.32
N THR A 72 -0.03 -12.76 4.48
CA THR A 72 1.39 -12.96 4.14
C THR A 72 2.02 -11.77 3.42
N GLY A 73 1.22 -10.98 2.70
CA GLY A 73 1.63 -9.73 2.08
C GLY A 73 1.94 -8.63 3.11
N ALA A 74 1.30 -8.63 4.28
CA ALA A 74 1.63 -7.71 5.37
C ALA A 74 3.03 -7.99 5.94
N ALA A 75 3.35 -9.28 6.16
CA ALA A 75 4.69 -9.70 6.58
C ALA A 75 5.76 -9.33 5.53
N ALA A 76 5.43 -9.47 4.24
CA ALA A 76 6.33 -9.07 3.16
C ALA A 76 6.51 -7.55 3.06
N ALA A 77 5.46 -6.76 3.31
CA ALA A 77 5.52 -5.30 3.35
C ALA A 77 6.47 -4.83 4.45
N LEU A 78 6.39 -5.45 5.63
CA LEU A 78 7.31 -5.19 6.74
C LEU A 78 8.77 -5.52 6.36
N ALA A 79 9.02 -6.71 5.79
CA ALA A 79 10.37 -7.08 5.37
C ALA A 79 10.95 -6.16 4.29
N LEU A 80 10.12 -5.73 3.32
CA LEU A 80 10.53 -4.76 2.30
C LEU A 80 10.78 -3.38 2.90
N ALA A 81 9.97 -2.95 3.87
CA ALA A 81 10.21 -1.71 4.60
C ALA A 81 11.55 -1.77 5.34
N ASP A 82 11.86 -2.88 6.01
CA ASP A 82 13.14 -3.06 6.71
C ASP A 82 14.34 -3.02 5.74
N ILE A 83 14.24 -3.66 4.58
CA ILE A 83 15.29 -3.60 3.54
C ILE A 83 15.42 -2.17 2.98
N ALA A 84 14.29 -1.50 2.71
CA ALA A 84 14.30 -0.12 2.23
C ALA A 84 14.87 0.83 3.29
N ILE A 85 14.53 0.66 4.56
CA ILE A 85 15.11 1.37 5.70
C ILE A 85 16.61 1.11 5.77
N ALA A 86 17.05 -0.14 5.69
CA ALA A 86 18.48 -0.48 5.71
C ALA A 86 19.24 0.16 4.55
N ARG A 87 18.61 0.32 3.38
CA ARG A 87 19.16 1.09 2.25
C ARG A 87 19.09 2.62 2.44
N VAL A 88 18.11 3.10 3.19
CA VAL A 88 17.82 4.54 3.47
C VAL A 88 18.42 5.01 4.80
N ILE A 89 19.08 4.17 5.60
CA ILE A 89 20.01 4.61 6.67
C ILE A 89 21.33 5.13 6.04
N ALA A 90 21.16 5.98 5.02
CA ALA A 90 21.71 7.32 4.98
C ALA A 90 20.50 8.30 4.99
N GLU A 91 20.02 8.62 6.19
CA GLU A 91 19.07 9.70 6.54
C GLU A 91 17.55 9.53 6.28
N ARG A 92 16.82 9.34 7.40
CA ARG A 92 15.41 9.74 7.67
C ARG A 92 14.28 9.00 6.95
N LEU A 93 14.08 7.71 7.25
CA LEU A 93 12.76 7.10 7.06
C LEU A 93 11.84 7.30 8.30
N ARG A 94 10.59 7.70 8.05
CA ARG A 94 9.50 7.75 9.03
C ARG A 94 8.41 6.77 8.59
N ALA A 95 8.47 5.53 9.05
CA ALA A 95 7.42 4.52 8.82
C ALA A 95 6.45 4.47 10.01
N ARG A 96 5.16 4.27 9.74
CA ARG A 96 4.11 4.10 10.76
C ARG A 96 3.25 2.89 10.42
N PHE A 97 3.12 1.97 11.37
CA PHE A 97 2.22 0.83 11.27
C PHE A 97 0.83 1.22 11.76
N VAL A 98 -0.19 0.78 11.03
CA VAL A 98 -1.60 0.88 11.44
C VAL A 98 -2.24 -0.47 11.16
N GLU A 99 -2.78 -1.06 12.21
CA GLU A 99 -3.65 -2.22 12.12
C GLU A 99 -5.09 -1.70 11.94
N VAL A 100 -5.82 -2.29 11.00
CA VAL A 100 -7.23 -1.97 10.78
C VAL A 100 -8.01 -3.21 11.17
N ASP A 101 -8.82 -3.09 12.22
CA ASP A 101 -9.67 -4.17 12.69
C ASP A 101 -10.71 -4.54 11.61
N GLY A 102 -10.63 -5.77 11.15
CA GLY A 102 -11.69 -6.42 10.39
C GLY A 102 -11.30 -7.85 10.07
N GLY A 103 -12.31 -8.72 10.02
CA GLY A 103 -12.10 -10.13 9.76
C GLY A 103 -11.53 -10.40 8.36
N HIS A 104 -11.44 -11.67 7.98
CA HIS A 104 -10.93 -12.10 6.67
C HIS A 104 -11.69 -11.55 5.44
N ASP A 105 -12.73 -10.75 5.65
CA ASP A 105 -13.60 -10.19 4.63
C ASP A 105 -13.49 -8.65 4.55
N ILE A 106 -12.45 -8.06 5.15
CA ILE A 106 -12.35 -6.59 5.26
C ILE A 106 -12.31 -5.88 3.89
N LEU A 107 -11.87 -6.59 2.85
CA LEU A 107 -11.81 -6.14 1.46
C LEU A 107 -13.09 -6.49 0.64
N ASN A 108 -14.14 -7.01 1.28
CA ASN A 108 -15.48 -7.22 0.71
C ASN A 108 -16.32 -5.92 0.81
N ASP A 109 -17.32 -5.79 -0.06
CA ASP A 109 -18.16 -4.64 -0.36
C ASP A 109 -18.72 -3.86 0.85
N THR A 110 -18.95 -4.49 2.01
CA THR A 110 -19.56 -3.80 3.17
C THR A 110 -18.52 -3.10 4.08
N THR A 111 -17.29 -3.62 4.15
CA THR A 111 -16.20 -3.07 4.98
C THR A 111 -15.17 -2.30 4.18
N HIS A 112 -15.21 -2.42 2.85
CA HIS A 112 -14.29 -1.78 1.91
C HIS A 112 -14.18 -0.26 2.09
N ASP A 113 -15.31 0.44 2.16
CA ASP A 113 -15.32 1.90 2.25
C ASP A 113 -14.76 2.40 3.59
N ALA A 114 -15.03 1.69 4.68
CA ALA A 114 -14.48 2.01 5.99
C ALA A 114 -12.96 1.79 6.05
N ALA A 115 -12.46 0.69 5.46
CA ALA A 115 -11.03 0.41 5.36
C ALA A 115 -10.32 1.44 4.46
N ALA A 116 -10.91 1.79 3.32
CA ALA A 116 -10.38 2.80 2.42
C ALA A 116 -10.33 4.19 3.07
N ASP A 117 -11.37 4.58 3.80
CA ASP A 117 -11.40 5.84 4.53
C ASP A 117 -10.33 5.92 5.62
N GLU A 118 -10.07 4.82 6.32
CA GLU A 118 -9.00 4.79 7.33
C GLU A 118 -7.62 4.89 6.69
N VAL A 119 -7.39 4.21 5.56
CA VAL A 119 -6.15 4.35 4.79
C VAL A 119 -5.98 5.79 4.31
N VAL A 120 -7.01 6.43 3.76
CA VAL A 120 -6.94 7.83 3.30
C VAL A 120 -6.67 8.78 4.46
N ARG A 121 -7.34 8.64 5.62
CA ARG A 121 -7.06 9.44 6.81
C ARG A 121 -5.63 9.25 7.31
N PHE A 122 -5.13 8.02 7.31
CA PHE A 122 -3.75 7.73 7.67
C PHE A 122 -2.77 8.44 6.74
N LEU A 123 -2.96 8.30 5.43
CA LEU A 123 -2.10 8.95 4.43
C LEU A 123 -2.17 10.48 4.53
N GLY A 124 -3.34 11.04 4.80
CA GLY A 124 -3.52 12.47 5.08
C GLY A 124 -2.72 12.93 6.30
N ARG A 125 -2.70 12.15 7.39
CA ARG A 125 -1.87 12.43 8.58
C ARG A 125 -0.37 12.34 8.27
N VAL A 126 0.07 11.34 7.52
CA VAL A 126 1.48 11.21 7.08
C VAL A 126 1.92 12.44 6.27
N ARG A 127 1.02 12.97 5.42
CA ARG A 127 1.27 14.20 4.65
C ARG A 127 1.33 15.46 5.53
N ALA A 128 0.48 15.54 6.55
CA ALA A 128 0.30 16.75 7.37
C ALA A 128 1.36 16.91 8.48
N ASP A 129 1.69 15.84 9.19
CA ASP A 129 2.54 15.88 10.39
C ASP A 129 3.52 14.72 10.39
N ALA A 130 4.69 14.90 9.80
CA ALA A 130 5.76 13.92 9.95
C ALA A 130 6.36 13.94 11.38
N VAL A 131 5.55 13.95 12.44
CA VAL A 131 5.78 13.47 13.81
C VAL A 131 4.40 13.27 14.45
N LEU A 132 4.03 12.05 14.88
CA LEU A 132 3.21 11.92 16.09
C LEU A 132 3.33 10.54 16.79
N VAL A 133 4.03 10.62 17.92
CA VAL A 133 3.83 10.02 19.26
C VAL A 133 2.81 8.88 19.43
N ARG A 134 3.30 7.84 20.11
CA ARG A 134 2.63 6.61 20.60
C ARG A 134 1.32 6.87 21.36
N ALA A 135 0.35 5.98 21.12
CA ALA A 135 -0.36 5.25 22.16
C ALA A 135 -0.18 3.76 21.87
#